data_AF-A0A0N4VH61-F1
#
_entry.id   AF-A0A0N4VH61-F1
#
_cell.length_a   1.000
_cell.length_b   1.000
_cell.length_c   1.000
_cell.angle_alpha   90.00
_cell.angle_beta   90.00
_cell.angle_gamma   90.00
#
_symmetry.space_group_name_H-M   'P 1'
#
loop_
_entity.id
_entity.type
_entity.pdbx_description
1 polymer ?
#
loop_
_entity_poly.entity_id
_entity_poly.type
_entity_poly.pdbx_seq_one_letter_code
_entity_poly.pdbx_strand_id
1 'polypeptide(L)'
;LFHCYAIYHGYQWVVIDISTNITLQKLCPHKNFLFQRHCVTAELMKEMTAEWILFIDADTTVINPNRLIEEWIDKNYNMIFYLRIRFFEITAGVYLARNNPYSRNFLHFWADYEHRLPNSVHNHDNGALHVGHLKCLIFSKKKFVWKSRYEDVSSYEACIQYLLGPKKSWPGKIKILGKPKGMTRDAPITKSLWGRRDFLIHGWKKKLIGSAWLGKNPFYPHNFDINLCSTNNVMLNWPYKPQMFKTDKKIEKILNRTIKFVNRRYDRRVKILVLKALGVRDERKSLHTTHLLYV
;
A
#
# COMPACT_ATOMS: atom_id res chain seq x y z
N LEU A 1 3.49 -13.95 -14.06
CA LEU A 1 4.39 -12.78 -14.18
C LEU A 1 5.36 -12.64 -13.00
N PHE A 2 4.94 -12.58 -11.73
CA PHE A 2 5.89 -12.50 -10.60
C PHE A 2 6.90 -13.66 -10.54
N HIS A 3 6.45 -14.91 -10.69
CA HIS A 3 7.36 -16.07 -10.74
C HIS A 3 8.41 -15.93 -11.87
N CYS A 4 7.98 -15.49 -13.06
CA CYS A 4 8.87 -15.22 -14.18
C CYS A 4 9.86 -14.10 -13.90
N TYR A 5 9.40 -13.00 -13.30
CA TYR A 5 10.22 -11.86 -12.91
C TYR A 5 11.27 -12.27 -11.89
N ALA A 6 10.91 -13.12 -10.93
CA ALA A 6 11.84 -13.66 -9.95
C ALA A 6 12.92 -14.52 -10.61
N ILE A 7 12.55 -15.45 -11.49
CA ILE A 7 13.53 -16.25 -12.27
C ILE A 7 14.44 -15.34 -13.09
N TYR A 8 13.86 -14.38 -13.81
CA TYR A 8 14.60 -13.49 -14.71
C TYR A 8 15.69 -12.68 -14.00
N HIS A 9 15.46 -12.29 -12.75
CA HIS A 9 16.41 -11.52 -11.95
C HIS A 9 17.12 -12.34 -10.87
N GLY A 10 16.93 -13.66 -10.83
CA GLY A 10 17.54 -14.52 -9.81
C GLY A 10 17.01 -14.30 -8.39
N TYR A 11 15.79 -13.79 -8.22
CA TYR A 11 15.14 -13.68 -6.91
C TYR A 11 14.49 -15.00 -6.50
N GLN A 12 14.47 -15.26 -5.19
CA GLN A 12 13.66 -16.34 -4.64
C GLN A 12 12.16 -15.98 -4.71
N TRP A 13 11.35 -16.86 -5.30
CA TRP A 13 9.90 -16.73 -5.33
C TRP A 13 9.26 -17.61 -4.27
N VAL A 14 8.40 -17.03 -3.43
CA VAL A 14 7.73 -17.75 -2.33
C VAL A 14 6.23 -17.48 -2.37
N VAL A 15 5.47 -18.56 -2.45
CA VAL A 15 4.00 -18.57 -2.34
C VAL A 15 3.64 -19.58 -1.27
N ILE A 16 2.86 -19.15 -0.29
CA ILE A 16 2.45 -20.00 0.83
C ILE A 16 0.93 -20.10 0.83
N ASP A 17 0.44 -21.33 0.88
CA ASP A 17 -0.93 -21.62 1.23
C ASP A 17 -1.01 -21.85 2.75
N ILE A 18 -1.51 -20.85 3.47
CA ILE A 18 -1.62 -20.91 4.92
C ILE A 18 -2.64 -22.00 5.33
N SER A 19 -3.66 -22.27 4.51
CA SER A 19 -4.74 -23.20 4.85
C SER A 19 -4.26 -24.66 5.02
N THR A 20 -3.12 -24.99 4.43
CA THR A 20 -2.49 -26.32 4.51
C THR A 20 -1.28 -26.35 5.45
N ASN A 21 -0.84 -25.21 5.98
CA ASN A 21 0.33 -25.12 6.86
C ASN A 21 -0.08 -24.99 8.35
N ILE A 22 -0.24 -26.14 9.02
CA ILE A 22 -0.67 -26.22 10.43
C ILE A 22 0.28 -25.45 11.37
N THR A 23 1.58 -25.49 11.13
CA THR A 23 2.58 -24.80 11.95
C THR A 23 2.38 -23.29 11.88
N LEU A 24 2.27 -22.72 10.67
CA LEU A 24 2.02 -21.29 10.50
C LEU A 24 0.65 -20.85 11.02
N GLN A 25 -0.38 -21.70 10.90
CA GLN A 25 -1.69 -21.41 11.51
C GLN A 25 -1.60 -21.28 13.04
N LYS A 26 -0.80 -22.13 13.70
CA LYS A 26 -0.57 -22.06 15.14
C LYS A 26 0.27 -20.85 15.54
N LEU A 27 1.33 -20.54 14.78
CA LEU A 27 2.21 -19.40 15.05
C LEU A 27 1.54 -18.06 14.76
N CYS A 28 0.65 -18.00 13.78
CA CYS A 28 -0.07 -16.81 13.36
C CYS A 28 -1.59 -17.03 13.43
N PRO A 29 -2.19 -17.04 14.64
CA PRO A 29 -3.60 -17.38 14.86
C PRO A 29 -4.56 -16.21 14.57
N HIS A 30 -4.12 -15.20 13.82
CA HIS A 30 -4.93 -14.06 13.40
C HIS A 30 -6.14 -14.51 12.58
N LYS A 31 -7.34 -14.01 12.90
CA LYS A 31 -8.59 -14.46 12.22
C LYS A 31 -8.72 -13.84 10.84
N ASN A 32 -8.25 -12.62 10.69
CA ASN A 32 -8.28 -11.88 9.45
C ASN A 32 -6.98 -12.08 8.68
N PHE A 33 -7.08 -12.66 7.49
CA PHE A 33 -5.92 -12.95 6.63
C PHE A 33 -5.09 -11.70 6.28
N LEU A 34 -5.72 -10.51 6.27
CA LEU A 34 -5.04 -9.23 6.03
C LEU A 34 -4.00 -8.91 7.12
N PHE A 35 -4.23 -9.36 8.35
CA PHE A 35 -3.26 -9.26 9.45
C PHE A 35 -2.34 -10.49 9.48
N GLN A 36 -2.90 -11.68 9.32
CA GLN A 36 -2.18 -12.96 9.39
C GLN A 36 -0.95 -12.99 8.46
N ARG A 37 -1.09 -12.44 7.25
CA ARG A 37 -0.02 -12.40 6.25
C ARG A 37 1.25 -11.69 6.74
N HIS A 38 1.14 -10.69 7.60
CA HIS A 38 2.30 -9.96 8.12
C HIS A 38 3.02 -10.80 9.19
N CYS A 39 2.28 -11.51 10.05
CA CYS A 39 2.87 -12.48 10.96
C CYS A 39 3.54 -13.62 10.19
N VAL A 40 2.87 -14.21 9.19
CA VAL A 40 3.43 -15.28 8.36
C VAL A 40 4.70 -14.84 7.66
N THR A 41 4.73 -13.63 7.12
CA THR A 41 5.95 -13.06 6.53
C THR A 41 7.09 -13.01 7.55
N ALA A 42 6.81 -12.56 8.78
CA ALA A 42 7.82 -12.48 9.83
C ALA A 42 8.34 -13.86 10.29
N GLU A 43 7.48 -14.88 10.34
CA GLU A 43 7.88 -16.26 10.65
C GLU A 43 8.75 -16.86 9.54
N LEU A 44 8.35 -16.71 8.27
CA LEU A 44 9.14 -17.20 7.13
C LEU A 44 10.52 -16.54 7.05
N MET A 45 10.62 -15.26 7.39
CA MET A 45 11.88 -14.52 7.42
C MET A 45 12.93 -15.15 8.33
N LYS A 46 12.55 -15.93 9.36
CA LYS A 46 13.49 -16.59 10.28
C LYS A 46 14.32 -17.67 9.58
N GLU A 47 13.73 -18.35 8.60
CA GLU A 47 14.33 -19.47 7.86
C GLU A 47 14.93 -19.04 6.51
N MET A 48 14.74 -17.77 6.12
CA MET A 48 15.22 -17.23 4.84
C MET A 48 16.64 -16.68 4.95
N THR A 49 17.45 -16.96 3.93
CA THR A 49 18.78 -16.35 3.77
C THR A 49 18.75 -14.99 3.07
N ALA A 50 17.63 -14.62 2.46
CA ALA A 50 17.45 -13.35 1.76
C ALA A 50 17.62 -12.14 2.70
N GLU A 51 18.42 -11.14 2.29
CA GLU A 51 18.62 -9.91 3.07
C GLU A 51 17.37 -9.01 3.05
N TRP A 52 16.61 -9.03 1.95
CA TRP A 52 15.43 -8.20 1.74
C TRP A 52 14.26 -9.03 1.24
N ILE A 53 13.09 -8.74 1.78
CA ILE A 53 11.82 -9.36 1.41
C ILE A 53 10.95 -8.27 0.79
N LEU A 54 10.52 -8.50 -0.45
CA LEU A 54 9.44 -7.74 -1.07
C LEU A 54 8.12 -8.47 -0.80
N PHE A 55 7.30 -7.91 0.09
CA PHE A 55 5.94 -8.37 0.29
C PHE A 55 5.02 -7.79 -0.80
N ILE A 56 4.08 -8.57 -1.33
CA ILE A 56 3.15 -8.14 -2.39
C ILE A 56 1.76 -8.76 -2.26
N ASP A 57 0.74 -7.96 -2.59
CA ASP A 57 -0.65 -8.40 -2.72
C ASP A 57 -0.89 -9.21 -4.01
N ALA A 58 -1.77 -10.20 -3.92
CA ALA A 58 -2.12 -11.09 -5.02
C ALA A 58 -2.84 -10.40 -6.21
N ASP A 59 -3.38 -9.19 -6.03
CA ASP A 59 -3.98 -8.38 -7.10
C ASP A 59 -3.02 -7.29 -7.63
N THR A 60 -1.72 -7.48 -7.40
CA THR A 60 -0.64 -6.72 -8.01
C THR A 60 -0.03 -7.51 -9.17
N THR A 61 0.51 -6.82 -10.18
CA THR A 61 1.24 -7.46 -11.27
C THR A 61 2.48 -6.66 -11.67
N VAL A 62 3.50 -7.35 -12.18
CA VAL A 62 4.69 -6.74 -12.78
C VAL A 62 4.31 -6.19 -14.15
N ILE A 63 4.22 -4.87 -14.29
CA ILE A 63 3.94 -4.25 -15.59
C ILE A 63 5.22 -4.03 -16.39
N ASN A 64 6.36 -3.79 -15.74
CA ASN A 64 7.64 -3.60 -16.40
C ASN A 64 8.71 -4.49 -15.74
N PRO A 65 9.09 -5.60 -16.37
CA PRO A 65 10.08 -6.52 -15.82
C PRO A 65 11.50 -5.96 -15.85
N ASN A 66 11.76 -4.80 -16.48
CA ASN A 66 13.10 -4.20 -16.54
C ASN A 66 13.42 -3.30 -15.33
N ARG A 67 12.49 -3.14 -14.38
CA ARG A 67 12.72 -2.42 -13.13
C ARG A 67 13.26 -3.40 -12.08
N LEU A 68 14.19 -2.95 -11.25
CA LEU A 68 14.83 -3.77 -10.23
C LEU A 68 14.31 -3.43 -8.84
N ILE A 69 14.17 -4.42 -7.96
CA ILE A 69 13.66 -4.21 -6.60
C ILE A 69 14.62 -3.29 -5.83
N GLU A 70 15.92 -3.41 -6.10
CA GLU A 70 17.04 -2.68 -5.53
C GLU A 70 16.91 -1.17 -5.72
N GLU A 71 16.19 -0.70 -6.74
CA GLU A 71 15.94 0.73 -6.96
C GLU A 71 15.19 1.39 -5.78
N TRP A 72 14.52 0.59 -4.95
CA TRP A 72 13.80 1.05 -3.76
C TRP A 72 14.47 0.65 -2.44
N ILE A 73 15.54 -0.15 -2.48
CA ILE A 73 16.27 -0.55 -1.28
C ILE A 73 17.10 0.63 -0.76
N ASP A 74 16.98 0.89 0.54
CA ASP A 74 17.81 1.86 1.26
C ASP A 74 18.28 1.22 2.56
N LYS A 75 19.56 0.84 2.60
CA LYS A 75 20.18 0.09 3.71
C LYS A 75 20.22 0.85 5.04
N ASN A 76 19.93 2.16 5.03
CA ASN A 76 19.79 2.95 6.25
C ASN A 76 18.47 2.68 6.99
N TYR A 77 17.57 1.87 6.43
CA TYR A 77 16.26 1.58 7.01
C TYR A 77 16.01 0.07 7.02
N ASN A 78 15.06 -0.35 7.85
CA ASN A 78 14.66 -1.75 7.98
C ASN A 78 13.34 -2.04 7.26
N MET A 79 12.40 -1.08 7.28
CA MET A 79 11.15 -1.18 6.52
C MET A 79 11.03 0.00 5.55
N ILE A 80 10.55 -0.27 4.34
CA ILE A 80 10.29 0.76 3.33
C ILE A 80 8.87 0.61 2.80
N PHE A 81 8.06 1.62 3.11
CA PHE A 81 6.70 1.79 2.64
C PHE A 81 6.61 3.00 1.72
N TYR A 82 5.41 3.28 1.21
CA TYR A 82 5.14 4.48 0.41
C TYR A 82 3.69 4.93 0.52
N LEU A 83 3.47 6.21 0.23
CA LEU A 83 2.13 6.80 0.19
C LEU A 83 1.41 6.41 -1.10
N ARG A 84 0.18 5.89 -0.98
CA ARG A 84 -0.64 5.53 -2.13
C ARG A 84 -1.16 6.78 -2.82
N ILE A 85 -1.08 6.84 -4.15
CA ILE A 85 -1.35 8.08 -4.90
C ILE A 85 -2.77 8.64 -4.63
N ARG A 86 -3.80 7.78 -4.63
CA ARG A 86 -5.22 8.19 -4.57
C ARG A 86 -5.75 8.54 -3.18
N PHE A 87 -5.07 8.15 -2.10
CA PHE A 87 -5.58 8.25 -0.73
C PHE A 87 -4.54 8.90 0.19
N PHE A 88 -4.85 9.09 1.47
CA PHE A 88 -3.87 9.63 2.43
C PHE A 88 -3.08 8.51 3.11
N GLU A 89 -3.29 7.27 2.66
CA GLU A 89 -2.74 6.08 3.27
C GLU A 89 -1.29 5.77 2.86
N ILE A 90 -0.55 5.22 3.82
CA ILE A 90 0.58 4.33 3.58
C ILE A 90 -0.01 2.98 3.16
N THR A 91 0.45 2.41 2.06
CA THR A 91 -0.07 1.12 1.58
C THR A 91 0.49 -0.05 2.40
N ALA A 92 -0.37 -1.01 2.73
CA ALA A 92 0.00 -2.28 3.32
C ALA A 92 0.31 -3.37 2.29
N GLY A 93 -0.20 -3.20 1.06
CA GLY A 93 -0.20 -4.27 0.06
C GLY A 93 1.14 -4.54 -0.63
N VAL A 94 2.11 -3.62 -0.53
CA VAL A 94 3.47 -3.83 -1.04
C VAL A 94 4.45 -3.05 -0.18
N TYR A 95 5.49 -3.70 0.32
CA TYR A 95 6.56 -3.07 1.09
C TYR A 95 7.85 -3.89 1.03
N LEU A 96 8.97 -3.24 1.33
CA LEU A 96 10.25 -3.91 1.54
C LEU A 96 10.53 -4.04 3.04
N ALA A 97 10.97 -5.23 3.45
CA ALA A 97 11.40 -5.53 4.81
C ALA A 97 12.80 -6.13 4.75
N ARG A 98 13.76 -5.50 5.44
CA ARG A 98 15.08 -6.07 5.66
C ARG A 98 14.95 -7.25 6.62
N ASN A 99 15.62 -8.37 6.34
CA ASN A 99 15.55 -9.55 7.17
C ASN A 99 16.38 -9.39 8.45
N ASN A 100 15.76 -8.82 9.49
CA ASN A 100 16.38 -8.65 10.79
C ASN A 100 15.33 -8.64 11.91
N PRO A 101 15.77 -8.69 13.19
CA PRO A 101 14.84 -8.69 14.32
C PRO A 101 13.89 -7.48 14.35
N TYR A 102 14.34 -6.30 13.92
CA TYR A 102 13.50 -5.10 13.92
C TYR A 102 12.27 -5.28 13.00
N SER A 103 12.50 -5.69 11.75
CA SER A 103 11.43 -5.87 10.77
C SER A 103 10.45 -6.97 11.19
N ARG A 104 10.95 -8.11 11.68
CA ARG A 104 10.11 -9.21 12.17
C ARG A 104 9.23 -8.75 13.34
N ASN A 105 9.82 -8.07 14.33
CA ASN A 105 9.07 -7.54 15.47
C ASN A 105 8.02 -6.50 15.04
N PHE A 106 8.35 -5.64 14.07
CA PHE A 106 7.39 -4.68 13.52
C PHE A 106 6.21 -5.38 12.85
N LEU A 107 6.47 -6.41 12.03
CA LEU A 107 5.44 -7.18 11.33
C LEU A 107 4.53 -7.96 12.29
N HIS A 108 5.08 -8.59 13.33
CA HIS A 108 4.28 -9.20 14.40
C HIS A 108 3.42 -8.17 15.13
N PHE A 109 4.01 -7.05 15.56
CA PHE A 109 3.26 -5.98 16.22
C PHE A 109 2.10 -5.48 15.35
N TRP A 110 2.33 -5.34 14.04
CA TRP A 110 1.33 -4.89 13.10
C TRP A 110 0.22 -5.94 12.92
N ALA A 111 0.56 -7.23 12.79
CA ALA A 111 -0.41 -8.32 12.74
C ALA A 111 -1.28 -8.38 14.01
N ASP A 112 -0.65 -8.34 15.18
CA ASP A 112 -1.33 -8.39 16.49
C ASP A 112 -2.23 -7.19 16.76
N TYR A 113 -2.11 -6.13 15.96
CA TYR A 113 -3.00 -4.99 16.05
C TYR A 113 -4.45 -5.35 15.70
N GLU A 114 -4.70 -6.50 15.07
CA GLU A 114 -6.05 -7.08 14.90
C GLU A 114 -6.84 -7.06 16.21
N HIS A 115 -6.22 -7.45 17.32
CA HIS A 115 -6.86 -7.54 18.65
C HIS A 115 -7.08 -6.17 19.31
N ARG A 116 -6.62 -5.09 18.68
CA ARG A 116 -6.68 -3.70 19.19
C ARG A 116 -7.45 -2.78 18.27
N LEU A 117 -8.13 -3.33 17.26
CA LEU A 117 -9.04 -2.58 16.42
C LEU A 117 -10.24 -2.12 17.26
N PRO A 118 -10.63 -0.84 17.21
CA PRO A 118 -11.87 -0.39 17.80
C PRO A 118 -13.06 -0.81 16.92
N ASN A 119 -14.22 -0.75 17.55
CA ASN A 119 -15.51 -1.09 16.94
C ASN A 119 -16.00 0.04 16.01
N SER A 120 -15.23 0.38 14.97
CA SER A 120 -15.56 1.42 13.96
C SER A 120 -14.83 1.15 12.64
N VAL A 121 -15.00 2.00 11.62
CA VAL A 121 -14.40 1.78 10.28
C VAL A 121 -12.85 1.90 10.29
N HIS A 122 -12.11 0.78 10.30
CA HIS A 122 -10.64 0.77 10.42
C HIS A 122 -9.86 0.71 9.11
N ASN A 123 -10.41 0.17 8.02
CA ASN A 123 -9.60 -0.26 6.87
C ASN A 123 -8.53 -1.31 7.23
N HIS A 124 -8.89 -2.24 8.14
CA HIS A 124 -8.10 -3.42 8.52
C HIS A 124 -6.61 -3.13 8.79
N ASP A 125 -5.72 -3.89 8.17
CA ASP A 125 -4.27 -3.82 8.28
C ASP A 125 -3.72 -2.48 7.78
N ASN A 126 -4.26 -1.94 6.68
CA ASN A 126 -3.89 -0.60 6.20
C ASN A 126 -4.10 0.46 7.29
N GLY A 127 -5.26 0.46 7.96
CA GLY A 127 -5.50 1.41 9.05
C GLY A 127 -4.63 1.16 10.27
N ALA A 128 -4.43 -0.12 10.63
CA ALA A 128 -3.55 -0.50 11.72
C ALA A 128 -2.09 -0.10 11.48
N LEU A 129 -1.60 -0.15 10.24
CA LEU A 129 -0.26 0.26 9.85
C LEU A 129 0.01 1.70 10.29
N HIS A 130 -0.97 2.58 10.14
CA HIS A 130 -0.88 3.98 10.53
C HIS A 130 -0.73 4.15 12.05
N VAL A 131 -1.47 3.37 12.85
CA VAL A 131 -1.29 3.40 14.32
C VAL A 131 0.04 2.79 14.72
N GLY A 132 0.45 1.69 14.09
CA GLY A 132 1.69 1.03 14.40
C GLY A 132 2.90 1.91 14.14
N HIS A 133 2.91 2.65 13.03
CA HIS A 133 3.90 3.69 12.79
C HIS A 133 3.95 4.72 13.94
N LEU A 134 2.82 5.27 14.34
CA LEU A 134 2.78 6.29 15.41
C LEU A 134 3.28 5.74 16.76
N LYS A 135 2.89 4.51 17.13
CA LYS A 135 3.29 3.88 18.39
C LYS A 135 4.77 3.47 18.41
N CYS A 136 5.27 2.89 17.33
CA CYS A 136 6.67 2.45 17.23
C CYS A 136 7.67 3.60 17.04
N LEU A 137 7.24 4.74 16.45
CA LEU A 137 8.13 5.84 16.06
C LEU A 137 8.03 7.09 16.93
N ILE A 138 6.83 7.47 17.41
CA ILE A 138 6.58 8.82 17.95
C ILE A 138 6.10 8.80 19.40
N PHE A 139 5.19 7.90 19.76
CA PHE A 139 4.48 7.98 21.05
C PHE A 139 4.78 6.81 22.00
N SER A 140 6.05 6.45 22.17
CA SER A 140 6.45 5.41 23.15
C SER A 140 5.91 5.65 24.58
N LYS A 141 5.51 6.90 24.89
CA LYS A 141 4.98 7.30 26.21
C LYS A 141 3.53 7.81 26.24
N LYS A 142 2.84 8.02 25.10
CA LYS A 142 1.42 8.47 25.09
C LYS A 142 0.53 7.43 24.44
N LYS A 143 -0.58 7.08 25.12
CA LYS A 143 -1.62 6.18 24.60
C LYS A 143 -2.33 6.85 23.40
N PHE A 144 -1.75 6.75 22.20
CA PHE A 144 -2.52 7.03 20.98
C PHE A 144 -3.51 5.87 20.79
N VAL A 145 -4.77 6.13 21.10
CA VAL A 145 -5.87 5.20 20.87
C VAL A 145 -6.62 5.72 19.66
N TRP A 146 -6.74 4.89 18.62
CA TRP A 146 -7.70 5.15 17.56
C TRP A 146 -9.10 5.07 18.21
N LYS A 147 -9.62 6.23 18.63
CA LYS A 147 -10.97 6.34 19.20
C LYS A 147 -11.96 6.22 18.05
N SER A 148 -13.09 5.55 18.30
CA SER A 148 -14.21 5.29 17.38
C SER A 148 -14.90 6.54 16.78
N ARG A 149 -14.29 7.72 16.89
CA ARG A 149 -14.86 9.03 16.54
C ARG A 149 -14.59 9.48 15.10
N TYR A 150 -14.01 8.64 14.26
CA TYR A 150 -13.84 8.99 12.85
C TYR A 150 -15.06 8.56 12.05
N GLU A 151 -15.70 9.53 11.40
CA GLU A 151 -16.85 9.31 10.51
C GLU A 151 -16.48 8.43 9.30
N ASP A 152 -15.22 8.49 8.85
CA ASP A 152 -14.72 7.70 7.73
C ASP A 152 -13.19 7.46 7.78
N VAL A 153 -12.72 6.44 7.07
CA VAL A 153 -11.30 6.04 6.99
C VAL A 153 -10.41 7.19 6.52
N SER A 154 -10.84 7.97 5.52
CA SER A 154 -10.00 9.04 4.99
C SER A 154 -9.82 10.19 5.97
N SER A 155 -10.79 10.43 6.85
CA SER A 155 -10.66 11.38 7.97
C SER A 155 -9.64 10.87 8.98
N TYR A 156 -9.64 9.56 9.27
CA TYR A 156 -8.61 8.94 10.08
C TYR A 156 -7.21 9.04 9.44
N GLU A 157 -7.04 8.62 8.20
CA GLU A 157 -5.75 8.68 7.49
C GLU A 157 -5.21 10.12 7.45
N ALA A 158 -6.08 11.10 7.15
CA ALA A 158 -5.68 12.51 7.12
C ALA A 158 -5.14 12.98 8.48
N CYS A 159 -5.82 12.61 9.58
CA CYS A 159 -5.37 12.92 10.93
C CYS A 159 -4.00 12.29 11.22
N ILE A 160 -3.80 11.02 10.90
CA ILE A 160 -2.51 10.36 11.14
C ILE A 160 -1.39 10.99 10.32
N GLN A 161 -1.64 11.29 9.04
CA GLN A 161 -0.64 11.97 8.21
C GLN A 161 -0.29 13.37 8.76
N TYR A 162 -1.27 14.08 9.30
CA TYR A 162 -1.05 15.37 9.96
C TYR A 162 -0.18 15.21 11.21
N LEU A 163 -0.47 14.24 12.07
CA LEU A 163 0.30 13.95 13.29
C LEU A 163 1.72 13.45 13.00
N LEU A 164 1.91 12.64 11.95
CA LEU A 164 3.24 12.22 11.49
C LEU A 164 4.07 13.41 10.98
N GLY A 165 3.41 14.47 10.54
CA GLY A 165 4.04 15.66 9.99
C GLY A 165 4.79 15.38 8.67
N PRO A 166 5.69 16.30 8.27
CA PRO A 166 6.44 16.19 7.02
C PRO A 166 7.56 15.15 7.08
N LYS A 167 8.00 14.73 8.28
CA LYS A 167 9.03 13.71 8.43
C LYS A 167 8.50 12.34 7.99
N LYS A 168 9.11 11.77 6.96
CA LYS A 168 8.75 10.46 6.39
C LYS A 168 9.91 9.45 6.43
N SER A 169 10.90 9.71 7.25
CA SER A 169 12.07 8.85 7.40
C SER A 169 12.57 8.84 8.84
N TRP A 170 12.88 7.65 9.33
CA TRP A 170 13.46 7.39 10.63
C TRP A 170 14.61 6.38 10.43
N PRO A 171 15.87 6.84 10.29
CA PRO A 171 17.02 5.97 10.07
C PRO A 171 17.11 4.86 11.12
N GLY A 172 17.57 3.68 10.70
CA GLY A 172 17.59 2.45 11.50
C GLY A 172 16.19 1.87 11.79
N LYS A 173 15.13 2.46 11.21
CA LYS A 173 13.74 2.05 11.42
C LYS A 173 12.99 1.99 10.10
N ILE A 174 12.24 3.03 9.75
CA ILE A 174 11.26 3.02 8.67
C ILE A 174 11.48 4.19 7.72
N LYS A 175 11.30 3.95 6.42
CA LYS A 175 11.20 4.97 5.37
C LYS A 175 9.81 4.90 4.73
N ILE A 176 9.19 6.06 4.51
CA ILE A 176 7.94 6.18 3.75
C ILE A 176 8.23 7.06 2.54
N LEU A 177 8.14 6.50 1.34
CA LEU A 177 8.34 7.26 0.11
C LEU A 177 7.10 8.12 -0.20
N GLY A 178 7.35 9.38 -0.55
CA GLY A 178 6.30 10.30 -1.00
C GLY A 178 5.76 9.94 -2.38
N LYS A 179 4.62 10.53 -2.77
CA LYS A 179 4.02 10.31 -4.10
C LYS A 179 4.82 11.04 -5.19
N PRO A 180 4.99 10.48 -6.40
CA PRO A 180 4.61 9.13 -6.87
C PRO A 180 5.75 8.10 -6.74
N LYS A 181 6.65 8.22 -5.77
CA LYS A 181 7.92 7.45 -5.72
C LYS A 181 7.78 5.97 -5.29
N GLY A 182 6.56 5.47 -5.11
CA GLY A 182 6.30 4.09 -4.69
C GLY A 182 6.59 3.05 -5.77
N MET A 183 6.71 1.78 -5.38
CA MET A 183 6.92 0.64 -6.29
C MET A 183 5.69 0.34 -7.15
N THR A 184 4.51 0.63 -6.59
CA THR A 184 3.23 0.28 -7.20
C THR A 184 2.32 1.49 -7.27
N ARG A 185 1.53 1.57 -8.34
CA ARG A 185 0.39 2.47 -8.41
C ARG A 185 -0.89 1.75 -8.81
N ASP A 186 -2.01 2.33 -8.42
CA ASP A 186 -3.33 1.84 -8.79
C ASP A 186 -3.56 1.97 -10.29
N ALA A 187 -3.92 0.87 -10.96
CA ALA A 187 -4.25 0.87 -12.39
C ALA A 187 -5.36 1.87 -12.77
N PRO A 188 -6.44 2.04 -11.98
CA PRO A 188 -7.52 2.98 -12.28
C PRO A 188 -7.07 4.44 -12.48
N ILE A 189 -5.95 4.87 -11.88
CA ILE A 189 -5.46 6.25 -12.02
C ILE A 189 -5.22 6.60 -13.49
N THR A 190 -4.69 5.65 -14.25
CA THR A 190 -4.34 5.83 -15.66
C THR A 190 -5.18 4.95 -16.58
N LYS A 191 -6.23 4.30 -16.07
CA LYS A 191 -7.01 3.28 -16.79
C LYS A 191 -6.12 2.19 -17.40
N SER A 192 -5.16 1.70 -16.61
CA SER A 192 -4.15 0.71 -17.00
C SER A 192 -3.15 1.14 -18.09
N LEU A 193 -3.15 2.41 -18.53
CA LEU A 193 -2.03 2.94 -19.33
C LEU A 193 -0.76 2.93 -18.47
N TRP A 194 0.40 2.67 -19.07
CA TRP A 194 1.67 2.57 -18.36
C TRP A 194 2.84 3.15 -19.16
N GLY A 195 3.95 3.46 -18.49
CA GLY A 195 5.20 4.00 -19.05
C GLY A 195 6.44 3.30 -18.48
N ARG A 196 7.63 3.68 -18.97
CA ARG A 196 8.90 3.00 -18.63
C ARG A 196 9.24 3.07 -17.15
N ARG A 197 8.80 4.12 -16.45
CA ARG A 197 9.05 4.30 -15.00
C ARG A 197 8.14 3.47 -14.10
N ASP A 198 7.04 2.92 -14.62
CA ASP A 198 6.16 2.06 -13.85
C ASP A 198 6.86 0.71 -13.58
N PHE A 199 6.64 0.13 -12.39
CA PHE A 199 7.14 -1.20 -12.05
C PHE A 199 5.99 -2.18 -11.78
N LEU A 200 5.24 -1.93 -10.72
CA LEU A 200 4.07 -2.72 -10.35
C LEU A 200 2.77 -1.95 -10.56
N ILE A 201 1.71 -2.66 -10.92
CA ILE A 201 0.35 -2.13 -11.01
C ILE A 201 -0.56 -2.92 -10.10
N HIS A 202 -1.28 -2.20 -9.23
CA HIS A 202 -2.20 -2.77 -8.24
C HIS A 202 -3.67 -2.64 -8.67
N GLY A 203 -4.51 -3.53 -8.14
CA GLY A 203 -5.96 -3.55 -8.32
C GLY A 203 -6.43 -4.40 -9.49
N TRP A 204 -5.59 -5.33 -9.96
CA TRP A 204 -5.84 -6.20 -11.10
C TRP A 204 -6.62 -7.45 -10.75
N LYS A 205 -7.81 -7.24 -10.19
CA LYS A 205 -8.75 -8.34 -9.90
C LYS A 205 -9.35 -8.83 -11.21
N LYS A 206 -9.33 -10.15 -11.47
CA LYS A 206 -9.85 -10.78 -12.70
C LYS A 206 -11.22 -10.22 -13.12
N LYS A 207 -12.14 -10.05 -12.18
CA LYS A 207 -13.49 -9.51 -12.39
C LYS A 207 -13.58 -8.03 -12.82
N LEU A 208 -12.50 -7.26 -12.67
CA LEU A 208 -12.46 -5.82 -12.97
C LEU A 208 -11.72 -5.51 -14.27
N ILE A 209 -11.05 -6.48 -14.89
CA ILE A 209 -10.30 -6.30 -16.14
C ILE A 209 -11.27 -5.95 -17.26
N GLY A 210 -11.04 -4.82 -17.94
CA GLY A 210 -11.91 -4.33 -19.00
C GLY A 210 -13.05 -3.43 -18.53
N SER A 211 -13.25 -3.27 -17.21
CA SER A 211 -14.24 -2.33 -16.67
C SER A 211 -13.90 -0.87 -16.99
N ALA A 212 -14.92 -0.01 -17.05
CA ALA A 212 -14.73 1.43 -17.22
C ALA A 212 -13.83 2.06 -16.12
N TRP A 213 -13.82 1.44 -14.93
CA TRP A 213 -13.04 1.86 -13.78
C TRP A 213 -11.57 1.44 -13.86
N LEU A 214 -11.28 0.17 -14.15
CA LEU A 214 -9.89 -0.32 -14.23
C LEU A 214 -9.21 0.04 -15.56
N GLY A 215 -9.99 0.09 -16.64
CA GLY A 215 -9.48 0.22 -18.00
C GLY A 215 -9.18 -1.12 -18.67
N LYS A 216 -8.57 -1.04 -19.85
CA LYS A 216 -8.29 -2.19 -20.71
C LYS A 216 -7.10 -3.00 -20.18
N ASN A 217 -7.09 -4.31 -20.46
CA ASN A 217 -5.91 -5.15 -20.23
C ASN A 217 -4.76 -4.71 -21.17
N PRO A 218 -3.59 -4.28 -20.65
CA PRO A 218 -2.40 -3.93 -21.43
C PRO A 218 -1.72 -5.10 -22.12
N PHE A 219 -2.07 -6.35 -21.80
CA PHE A 219 -1.52 -7.53 -22.45
C PHE A 219 -2.48 -8.08 -23.52
N TYR A 220 -1.90 -8.64 -24.58
CA TYR A 220 -2.61 -9.59 -25.44
C TYR A 220 -2.87 -10.90 -24.68
N PRO A 221 -3.97 -11.61 -24.99
CA PRO A 221 -4.10 -13.01 -24.61
C PRO A 221 -2.88 -13.77 -25.16
N HIS A 222 -2.21 -14.54 -24.30
CA HIS A 222 -1.07 -15.35 -24.69
C HIS A 222 -0.96 -16.56 -23.76
N ASN A 223 -0.27 -17.59 -24.25
CA ASN A 223 0.15 -18.71 -23.44
C ASN A 223 1.44 -18.32 -22.74
N PHE A 224 1.35 -18.16 -21.42
CA PHE A 224 2.51 -17.90 -20.58
C PHE A 224 3.44 -19.13 -20.57
N ASP A 225 4.74 -18.93 -20.76
CA ASP A 225 5.74 -19.98 -20.76
C ASP A 225 6.84 -19.69 -19.73
N ILE A 226 6.89 -20.49 -18.67
CA ILE A 226 7.86 -20.33 -17.58
C ILE A 226 9.30 -20.58 -18.05
N ASN A 227 9.51 -21.39 -19.08
CA ASN A 227 10.85 -21.74 -19.57
C ASN A 227 11.55 -20.56 -20.25
N LEU A 228 10.77 -19.59 -20.77
CA LEU A 228 11.34 -18.37 -21.35
C LEU A 228 11.93 -17.44 -20.30
N CYS A 229 11.56 -17.59 -19.02
CA CYS A 229 11.91 -16.64 -17.96
C CYS A 229 13.41 -16.58 -17.65
N SER A 230 14.16 -17.64 -17.96
CA SER A 230 15.62 -17.71 -17.81
C SER A 230 16.37 -17.48 -19.13
N THR A 231 15.72 -16.93 -20.15
CA THR A 231 16.28 -16.76 -21.49
C THR A 231 16.21 -15.30 -21.96
N ASN A 232 16.94 -14.98 -23.03
CA ASN A 232 16.84 -13.69 -23.73
C ASN A 232 15.44 -13.39 -24.28
N ASN A 233 14.56 -14.40 -24.36
CA ASN A 233 13.20 -14.31 -24.85
C ASN A 233 12.16 -14.06 -23.75
N VAL A 234 12.58 -13.79 -22.50
CA VAL A 234 11.67 -13.53 -21.36
C VAL A 234 10.57 -12.50 -21.65
N MET A 235 10.86 -11.50 -22.48
CA MET A 235 9.92 -10.44 -22.82
C MET A 235 8.69 -10.93 -23.59
N LEU A 236 8.73 -12.13 -24.19
CA LEU A 236 7.56 -12.75 -24.82
C LEU A 236 6.44 -13.07 -23.82
N ASN A 237 6.76 -13.21 -22.52
CA ASN A 237 5.76 -13.33 -21.44
C ASN A 237 5.08 -12.00 -21.07
N TRP A 238 5.51 -10.88 -21.66
CA TRP A 238 4.88 -9.56 -21.53
C TRP A 238 4.43 -9.02 -22.89
N PRO A 239 3.46 -9.66 -23.57
CA PRO A 239 3.02 -9.23 -24.90
C PRO A 239 2.11 -7.99 -24.79
N TYR A 240 2.73 -6.83 -24.75
CA TYR A 240 2.01 -5.57 -24.57
C TYR A 240 1.21 -5.16 -25.82
N LYS A 241 0.03 -4.60 -25.58
CA LYS A 241 -0.72 -3.82 -26.56
C LYS A 241 -0.05 -2.46 -26.73
N PRO A 242 0.48 -2.09 -27.90
CA PRO A 242 1.25 -0.85 -28.10
C PRO A 242 0.47 0.41 -27.66
N GLN A 243 -0.84 0.43 -27.87
CA GLN A 243 -1.72 1.53 -27.47
C GLN A 243 -1.82 1.73 -25.95
N MET A 244 -1.40 0.77 -25.14
CA MET A 244 -1.46 0.81 -23.68
C MET A 244 -0.17 1.38 -23.07
N PHE A 245 0.94 1.31 -23.80
CA PHE A 245 2.19 1.97 -23.46
C PHE A 245 2.15 3.46 -23.87
N LYS A 246 2.69 4.32 -23.00
CA LYS A 246 2.74 5.78 -23.18
C LYS A 246 4.08 6.34 -22.71
N THR A 247 4.40 7.54 -23.17
CA THR A 247 5.57 8.29 -22.70
C THR A 247 5.46 8.60 -21.21
N ASP A 248 6.59 8.62 -20.51
CA ASP A 248 6.64 8.93 -19.08
C ASP A 248 6.01 10.29 -18.79
N LYS A 249 6.29 11.30 -19.62
CA LYS A 249 5.67 12.64 -19.54
C LYS A 249 4.13 12.59 -19.53
N LYS A 250 3.53 11.70 -20.32
CA LYS A 250 2.07 11.54 -20.37
C LYS A 250 1.53 10.88 -19.10
N ILE A 251 2.18 9.84 -18.61
CA ILE A 251 1.80 9.16 -17.35
C ILE A 251 1.96 10.11 -16.18
N GLU A 252 3.11 10.77 -16.05
CA GLU A 252 3.40 11.74 -14.99
C GLU A 252 2.40 12.89 -14.96
N LYS A 253 1.97 13.40 -16.12
CA LYS A 253 0.93 14.43 -16.20
C LYS A 253 -0.38 13.97 -15.55
N ILE A 254 -0.77 12.71 -15.73
CA ILE A 254 -1.97 12.13 -15.10
C ILE A 254 -1.74 11.96 -13.60
N LEU A 255 -0.63 11.35 -13.19
CA LEU A 255 -0.31 11.13 -11.78
C LEU A 255 -0.26 12.44 -10.99
N ASN A 256 0.41 13.47 -11.54
CA ASN A 256 0.54 14.78 -10.90
C ASN A 256 -0.80 15.50 -10.76
N ARG A 257 -1.73 15.34 -11.72
CA ARG A 257 -3.10 15.86 -11.59
C ARG A 257 -3.84 15.18 -10.45
N THR A 258 -3.74 13.85 -10.34
CA THR A 258 -4.32 13.09 -9.23
C THR A 258 -3.72 13.48 -7.89
N ILE A 259 -2.38 13.61 -7.79
CA ILE A 259 -1.70 14.03 -6.56
C ILE A 259 -2.16 15.42 -6.13
N LYS A 260 -2.22 16.39 -7.05
CA LYS A 260 -2.73 17.75 -6.76
C LYS A 260 -4.17 17.72 -6.25
N PHE A 261 -5.03 16.91 -6.87
CA PHE A 261 -6.41 16.75 -6.43
C PHE A 261 -6.49 16.16 -5.01
N VAL A 262 -5.74 15.09 -4.75
CA VAL A 262 -5.71 14.42 -3.44
C VAL A 262 -5.14 15.35 -2.38
N ASN A 263 -4.08 16.11 -2.65
CA ASN A 263 -3.52 17.07 -1.70
C ASN A 263 -4.53 18.16 -1.33
N ARG A 264 -5.28 18.72 -2.30
CA ARG A 264 -6.36 19.68 -1.98
C ARG A 264 -7.45 19.07 -1.11
N ARG A 265 -7.79 17.79 -1.32
CA ARG A 265 -8.76 17.07 -0.48
C ARG A 265 -8.20 16.86 0.93
N TYR A 266 -6.91 16.53 1.05
CA TYR A 266 -6.20 16.41 2.33
C TYR A 266 -6.27 17.71 3.12
N ASP A 267 -5.87 18.84 2.51
CA ASP A 267 -5.85 20.14 3.19
C ASP A 267 -7.23 20.55 3.70
N ARG A 268 -8.27 20.36 2.87
CA ARG A 268 -9.67 20.61 3.27
C ARG A 268 -10.07 19.72 4.44
N ARG A 269 -9.71 18.43 4.41
CA ARG A 269 -10.06 17.47 5.46
C ARG A 269 -9.36 17.81 6.77
N VAL A 270 -8.07 18.11 6.74
CA VAL A 270 -7.29 18.53 7.92
C VAL A 270 -7.88 19.81 8.50
N LYS A 271 -8.21 20.81 7.69
CA LYS A 271 -8.85 22.05 8.17
C LYS A 271 -10.14 21.77 8.94
N ILE A 272 -11.02 20.91 8.39
CA ILE A 272 -12.27 20.51 9.08
C ILE A 272 -11.97 19.79 10.40
N LEU A 273 -11.00 18.87 10.42
CA LEU A 273 -10.63 18.13 11.62
C LEU A 273 -10.05 19.04 12.71
N VAL A 274 -9.22 20.01 12.34
CA VAL A 274 -8.65 21.00 13.26
C VAL A 274 -9.74 21.91 13.82
N LEU A 275 -10.64 22.43 12.99
CA LEU A 275 -11.77 23.26 13.46
C LEU A 275 -12.67 22.48 14.43
N LYS A 276 -13.01 21.22 14.11
CA LYS A 276 -13.74 20.33 15.01
C LYS A 276 -13.00 20.12 16.34
N ALA A 277 -11.68 19.94 16.31
CA ALA A 277 -10.86 19.76 17.52
C ALA A 277 -10.79 21.02 18.39
N LEU A 278 -10.88 22.20 17.79
CA LEU A 278 -10.91 23.50 18.48
C LEU A 278 -12.33 23.89 18.97
N GLY A 279 -13.34 23.04 18.76
CA GLY A 279 -14.73 23.35 19.16
C GLY A 279 -15.44 24.36 18.27
N VAL A 280 -14.84 24.74 17.13
CA VAL A 280 -15.43 25.69 16.18
C VAL A 280 -16.44 24.95 15.31
N ARG A 281 -17.73 25.30 15.42
CA ARG A 281 -18.77 24.74 14.54
C ARG A 281 -18.59 25.29 13.12
N ASP A 282 -18.63 24.40 12.14
CA ASP A 282 -18.59 24.77 10.73
C ASP A 282 -19.93 25.43 10.34
N GLU A 283 -19.96 26.76 10.26
CA GLU A 283 -21.15 27.56 9.94
C GLU A 283 -21.74 27.23 8.56
N ARG A 284 -21.04 26.47 7.69
CA ARG A 284 -21.58 26.05 6.38
C ARG A 284 -22.64 24.96 6.46
N LYS A 285 -22.90 24.38 7.63
CA LYS A 285 -24.03 23.45 7.85
C LYS A 285 -25.31 24.13 8.31
N SER A 286 -25.36 25.47 8.48
CA SER A 286 -26.58 26.16 8.93
C SER A 286 -27.52 26.63 7.82
N LEU A 287 -27.30 26.28 6.55
CA LEU A 287 -28.13 26.76 5.43
C LEU A 287 -29.26 25.82 4.99
N HIS A 288 -29.47 24.67 5.64
CA HIS A 288 -30.64 23.82 5.37
C HIS A 288 -31.20 23.21 6.67
N THR A 289 -31.87 24.04 7.47
CA THR A 289 -33.07 23.64 8.24
C THR A 289 -33.78 24.92 8.68
N THR A 290 -34.53 25.49 7.75
CA THR A 290 -35.61 26.42 8.07
C THR A 290 -36.75 25.60 8.65
N HIS A 291 -37.00 25.69 9.95
CA HIS A 291 -38.32 25.58 10.60
C HIS A 291 -38.16 26.27 11.96
N LEU A 292 -38.45 27.58 12.03
CA LEU A 292 -39.70 28.12 12.56
C LEU A 292 -39.99 27.63 13.99
N LEU A 293 -39.50 28.41 14.95
CA LEU A 293 -40.13 28.59 16.26
C LEU A 293 -41.31 29.54 16.07
N TYR A 294 -42.52 29.12 16.45
CA TYR A 294 -43.57 30.03 16.90
C TYR A 294 -44.28 29.38 18.10
N VAL A 295 -44.15 30.09 19.23
CA VAL A 295 -44.80 29.97 20.56
C VAL A 295 -44.76 28.60 21.24
#